data_AF-A0A972BKK8-F1
#
_entry.id   AF-A0A972BKK8-F1
#
_cell.length_a   1.000
_cell.length_b   1.000
_cell.length_c   1.000
_cell.angle_alpha   90.00
_cell.angle_beta   90.00
_cell.angle_gamma   90.00
#
_symmetry.space_group_name_H-M   'P 1'
#
loop_
_entity.id
_entity.type
_entity.pdbx_description
1 polymer ?
#
loop_
_entity_poly.entity_id
_entity_poly.type
_entity_poly.pdbx_seq_one_letter_code
_entity_poly.pdbx_strand_id
1 'polypeptide(L)' 'LPHSTLLMLVSALAGRERILAAYREAVALKYRFFSFGDAMLIL' A
#
# COMPACT_ATOMS: atom_id res chain seq x y z
N LEU A 1 1.88 8.24 3.89
CA LEU A 1 0.80 8.54 4.86
C LEU A 1 0.20 7.25 5.37
N PRO A 2 0.60 6.75 6.55
CA PRO A 2 -0.32 5.90 7.30
C PRO A 2 -1.56 6.77 7.58
N HIS A 3 -2.78 6.24 7.44
CA HIS A 3 -4.07 6.95 7.58
C HIS A 3 -4.65 7.68 6.36
N SER A 4 -4.22 7.39 5.12
CA SER A 4 -5.02 7.84 3.96
C SER A 4 -6.28 6.98 3.81
N THR A 5 -7.39 7.59 3.35
CA THR A 5 -8.64 6.88 3.04
C THR A 5 -8.42 5.80 1.97
N LEU A 6 -7.52 6.02 1.02
CA LEU A 6 -7.12 5.02 0.03
C LEU A 6 -6.43 3.81 0.68
N LEU A 7 -5.54 4.02 1.65
CA LEU A 7 -4.91 2.92 2.37
C LEU A 7 -5.95 2.13 3.18
N MET A 8 -6.96 2.81 3.75
CA MET A 8 -8.09 2.15 4.42
C MET A 8 -8.94 1.32 3.44
N LEU A 9 -9.25 1.86 2.26
CA LEU A 9 -10.02 1.16 1.23
C LEU A 9 -9.31 -0.12 0.76
N VAL A 10 -8.02 -0.03 0.45
CA VAL A 10 -7.25 -1.21 0.02
C VAL A 10 -7.07 -2.20 1.18
N SER A 11 -6.95 -1.72 2.42
CA SER A 11 -6.93 -2.56 3.62
C SER A 11 -8.25 -3.30 3.86
N ALA A 12 -9.39 -2.71 3.52
CA ALA A 12 -10.69 -3.36 3.60
C ALA A 12 -10.86 -4.46 2.54
N LEU A 13 -10.25 -4.28 1.35
CA LEU A 13 -10.28 -5.26 0.27
C LEU A 13 -9.38 -6.48 0.54
N ALA A 14 -8.14 -6.26 0.99
CA ALA A 14 -7.10 -7.29 1.02
C ALA A 14 -6.58 -7.65 2.43
N GLY A 15 -7.18 -7.04 3.46
CA GLY A 15 -6.77 -7.22 4.85
C GLY A 15 -5.66 -6.26 5.26
N ARG A 16 -5.87 -5.56 6.38
CA ARG A 16 -4.97 -4.52 6.88
C ARG A 16 -3.54 -4.99 7.12
N GLU A 17 -3.36 -6.14 7.76
CA GLU A 17 -2.01 -6.63 8.12
C GLU A 17 -1.18 -6.95 6.87
N ARG A 18 -1.79 -7.57 5.87
CA ARG A 18 -1.14 -7.90 4.59
C ARG A 18 -0.73 -6.64 3.84
N ILE A 19 -1.64 -5.66 3.74
CA ILE A 19 -1.36 -4.39 3.08
C ILE A 19 -0.26 -3.60 3.80
N LEU A 20 -0.25 -3.58 5.14
CA LEU A 20 0.80 -2.93 5.90
C LEU A 20 2.15 -3.64 5.76
N ALA A 21 2.17 -4.97 5.68
CA ALA A 21 3.40 -5.72 5.41
C ALA A 21 3.94 -5.41 4.01
N ALA A 22 3.10 -5.46 2.98
CA ALA A 22 3.48 -5.12 1.60
C ALA A 22 3.95 -3.65 1.48
N TYR A 23 3.30 -2.73 2.20
CA TYR A 23 3.73 -1.32 2.25
C TYR A 23 5.12 -1.16 2.85
N ARG A 24 5.43 -1.87 3.94
CA ARG A 24 6.77 -1.85 4.55
C ARG A 24 7.83 -2.40 3.59
N GLU A 25 7.53 -3.48 2.89
CA GLU A 25 8.42 -4.06 1.88
C GLU A 25 8.68 -3.07 0.74
N ALA A 26 7.63 -2.45 0.20
CA ALA A 26 7.75 -1.45 -0.85
C ALA A 26 8.59 -0.24 -0.42
N VAL A 27 8.51 0.18 0.85
CA VAL A 27 9.39 1.22 1.41
C VAL A 27 10.84 0.75 1.47
N ALA A 28 11.11 -0.47 1.95
CA ALA A 28 12.46 -1.01 2.03
C ALA A 28 13.12 -1.12 0.63
N LEU A 29 12.32 -1.48 -0.37
CA LEU A 29 12.73 -1.56 -1.78
C LEU A 29 12.68 -0.22 -2.51
N LYS A 30 12.36 0.88 -1.83
CA LYS A 30 12.32 2.25 -2.37
C LYS A 30 11.39 2.42 -3.57
N TYR A 31 10.22 1.77 -3.55
CA TYR A 31 9.16 2.05 -4.52
C TYR A 31 8.72 3.50 -4.43
N ARG A 32 8.29 4.05 -5.56
CA ARG A 32 7.72 5.39 -5.65
C ARG A 32 6.26 5.33 -5.24
N PHE A 33 5.84 6.21 -4.35
CA PHE A 33 4.45 6.30 -3.90
C PHE A 33 3.75 7.53 -4.48
N PHE A 34 2.44 7.65 -4.23
CA PHE A 34 1.56 8.75 -4.68
C PHE A 34 1.23 8.72 -6.18
N SER A 35 0.72 9.84 -6.69
CA SER A 35 0.02 9.96 -7.96
C SER A 35 0.83 9.54 -9.19
N PHE A 36 2.16 9.65 -9.14
CA PHE A 36 3.07 9.26 -10.23
C PHE A 36 4.03 8.15 -9.81
N GLY A 37 3.65 7.41 -8.77
CA GLY A 37 4.42 6.30 -8.23
C GLY A 37 4.25 5.01 -9.01
N ASP A 38 4.72 3.93 -8.40
CA ASP A 38 4.54 2.57 -8.87
C ASP A 38 3.16 2.02 -8.46
N ALA A 39 2.76 0.88 -9.02
CA ALA A 39 1.44 0.28 -8.83
C ALA A 39 1.50 -1.03 -8.03
N MET A 40 0.38 -1.38 -7.40
CA MET A 40 0.16 -2.65 -6.72
C MET A 40 -1.07 -3.34 -7.35
N LEU A 41 -0.91 -4.59 -7.78
CA LEU A 41 -2.00 -5.42 -8.25
C LEU A 41 -2.40 -6.42 -7.15
N ILE A 42 -3.70 -6.52 -6.88
CA ILE A 42 -4.27 -7.43 -5.88
C ILE A 42 -5.17 -8.40 -6.65
N LEU A 43 -4.94 -9.70 -6.49
CA LEU A 43 -5.65 -10.80 -7.13
C LEU A 43 -6.34 -11.70 -6.09
#